data_AF-A0A353RK77-F1
#
_entry.id   AF-A0A353RK77-F1
#
_cell.length_a   1.000
_cell.length_b   1.000
_cell.length_c   1.000
_cell.angle_alpha   90.00
_cell.angle_beta   90.00
_cell.angle_gamma   90.00
#
_symmetry.space_group_name_H-M   'P 1'
#
loop_
_entity.id
_entity.type
_entity.pdbx_description
1 polymer ?
#
loop_
_entity_poly.entity_id
_entity_poly.type
_entity_poly.pdbx_seq_one_letter_code
_entity_poly.pdbx_strand_id
1 'polypeptide(L)' 'MSFNVFYNELRPHGRWINNGRYGRVWVPNAGRNFHPYATNGYWVMTDYGNTWVSDYSWGWAPFHYGRWYYDDYYGWAWIP' A
#
# COMPACT_ATOMS: atom_id res chain seq x y z
N MET A 1 4.65 13.75 7.69
CA MET A 1 3.85 12.62 8.24
C MET A 1 4.77 11.73 9.06
N SER A 2 4.32 11.15 10.18
CA SER A 2 5.17 10.25 11.00
C SER A 2 4.80 8.79 10.76
N PHE A 3 5.74 7.87 11.02
CA PHE A 3 5.51 6.42 10.91
C PHE A 3 4.28 5.94 11.69
N ASN A 4 4.01 6.55 12.85
CA ASN A 4 2.89 6.17 13.71
C ASN A 4 1.52 6.39 13.05
N VAL A 5 1.42 7.37 12.14
CA VAL A 5 0.19 7.60 11.37
C VAL A 5 -0.06 6.42 10.44
N PHE A 6 0.94 6.01 9.65
CA PHE A 6 0.82 4.83 8.79
C PHE A 6 0.52 3.58 9.59
N TYR A 7 1.20 3.37 10.72
CA TYR A 7 0.99 2.18 11.55
C TYR A 7 -0.47 2.07 12.04
N ASN A 8 -1.02 3.14 12.60
CA ASN A 8 -2.36 3.13 13.19
C ASN A 8 -3.47 3.03 12.14
N GLU A 9 -3.33 3.70 11.00
CA GLU A 9 -4.33 3.68 9.93
C GLU A 9 -4.30 2.37 9.14
N LEU A 10 -3.13 1.74 8.97
CA LEU A 10 -3.00 0.53 8.16
C LEU A 10 -3.13 -0.77 8.95
N ARG A 11 -2.91 -0.77 10.28
CA ARG A 11 -3.03 -1.99 11.10
C ARG A 11 -4.39 -2.70 11.03
N PRO A 12 -5.56 -2.03 10.83
CA PRO A 12 -6.84 -2.73 10.75
C PRO A 12 -7.04 -3.44 9.40
N HIS A 13 -6.27 -3.05 8.38
CA HIS A 13 -6.48 -3.46 6.99
C HIS A 13 -5.42 -4.44 6.46
N GLY A 14 -4.49 -4.86 7.32
CA GLY A 14 -3.38 -5.71 6.95
C GLY A 14 -2.50 -6.01 8.14
N ARG A 15 -1.28 -6.46 7.89
CA ARG A 15 -0.31 -6.82 8.92
C ARG A 15 1.04 -6.18 8.68
N TRP A 16 1.66 -5.73 9.76
CA TRP A 16 3.03 -5.24 9.75
C TRP A 16 4.01 -6.37 10.01
N ILE A 17 5.04 -6.48 9.18
CA ILE A 17 6.05 -7.54 9.21
C ILE A 17 7.44 -6.89 9.27
N ASN A 18 8.35 -7.48 10.05
CA ASN A 18 9.75 -7.09 10.01
C ASN A 18 10.45 -7.83 8.88
N ASN A 19 10.83 -7.10 7.83
CA ASN A 19 11.65 -7.57 6.72
C ASN A 19 13.13 -7.22 7.00
N GLY A 20 14.03 -8.18 6.86
CA GLY A 20 15.46 -7.98 7.16
C GLY A 20 16.15 -6.95 6.25
N ARG A 21 15.63 -6.71 5.05
CA ARG A 21 16.18 -5.75 4.08
C ARG A 21 15.55 -4.37 4.18
N TYR A 22 14.25 -4.30 4.43
CA TYR A 22 13.47 -3.05 4.35
C TYR A 22 12.97 -2.54 5.69
N GLY A 23 13.25 -3.25 6.79
CA GLY A 23 12.67 -2.93 8.08
C GLY A 23 11.18 -3.29 8.12
N ARG A 24 10.35 -2.41 8.68
CA ARG A 24 8.94 -2.73 8.91
C ARG A 24 8.10 -2.42 7.66
N VAL A 25 7.52 -3.46 7.08
CA VAL A 25 6.69 -3.42 5.86
C VAL A 25 5.25 -3.82 6.17
N TRP A 26 4.30 -3.35 5.37
CA TRP A 26 2.87 -3.63 5.55
C TRP A 26 2.33 -4.51 4.43
N VAL A 27 1.61 -5.57 4.78
CA VAL A 27 0.97 -6.49 3.82
C VAL A 27 -0.55 -6.33 3.93
N PRO A 28 -1.26 -5.86 2.88
CA PRO A 28 -2.70 -5.67 2.90
C PRO A 28 -3.44 -7.01 2.98
N ASN A 29 -4.60 -7.00 3.64
CA ASN A 29 -5.57 -8.08 3.54
C ASN A 29 -6.57 -7.81 2.39
N ALA A 30 -6.05 -7.65 1.17
CA ALA A 30 -6.83 -7.28 -0.02
C ALA A 30 -7.16 -8.48 -0.94
N GLY A 31 -6.88 -9.70 -0.49
CA GLY A 31 -7.09 -10.93 -1.24
C GLY A 31 -5.99 -11.21 -2.27
N ARG A 32 -6.03 -12.42 -2.86
CA ARG A 32 -5.00 -12.94 -3.78
C ARG A 32 -4.88 -12.18 -5.10
N ASN A 33 -5.97 -11.58 -5.54
CA ASN A 33 -6.01 -10.86 -6.82
C ASN A 33 -5.50 -9.42 -6.69
N PHE A 34 -5.17 -8.96 -5.48
CA PHE A 34 -4.68 -7.62 -5.25
C PHE A 34 -3.42 -7.36 -6.09
N HIS A 35 -3.43 -6.24 -6.80
CA HIS A 35 -2.29 -5.73 -7.54
C HIS A 35 -2.28 -4.20 -7.47
N PRO A 36 -1.19 -3.58 -7.01
CA PRO A 36 -1.09 -2.13 -6.92
C PRO A 36 -1.31 -1.48 -8.28
N TYR A 37 -2.05 -0.36 -8.31
CA TYR A 37 -2.34 0.40 -9.52
C TYR A 37 -3.11 -0.33 -10.62
N ALA A 38 -3.77 -1.45 -10.28
CA ALA A 38 -4.59 -2.21 -11.22
C ALA A 38 -5.89 -2.76 -10.62
N THR A 39 -6.04 -2.77 -9.29
CA THR A 39 -7.21 -3.35 -8.63
C THR A 39 -7.86 -2.38 -7.65
N ASN A 40 -9.20 -2.36 -7.65
CA ASN A 40 -10.05 -1.56 -6.76
C ASN A 40 -9.63 -0.07 -6.70
N GLY A 41 -9.65 0.52 -7.89
CA GLY A 41 -9.25 1.89 -8.16
C GLY A 41 -9.10 2.10 -9.66
N TYR A 42 -8.76 3.33 -10.04
CA TYR A 42 -8.66 3.74 -11.43
C TYR A 42 -7.69 4.91 -11.60
N TRP A 43 -7.15 5.05 -12.81
CA TRP A 43 -6.32 6.18 -13.19
C TRP A 43 -7.18 7.37 -13.62
N VAL A 44 -6.84 8.56 -13.14
CA VAL A 44 -7.47 9.83 -13.51
C VAL A 44 -6.41 10.81 -13.96
N MET A 45 -6.62 11.46 -15.09
CA MET A 45 -5.80 12.62 -15.47
C MET A 45 -6.18 13.81 -14.60
N THR A 46 -5.21 14.37 -13.88
CA THR A 46 -5.36 15.57 -13.06
C THR A 46 -4.38 16.65 -13.54
N ASP A 47 -4.44 17.85 -12.96
CA ASP A 47 -3.45 18.90 -13.22
C ASP A 47 -2.01 18.52 -12.81
N TYR A 48 -1.87 17.50 -11.95
CA TYR A 48 -0.59 16.93 -11.54
C TYR A 48 -0.18 15.71 -12.40
N GLY A 49 -0.92 15.42 -13.47
CA GLY A 49 -0.73 14.27 -14.33
C GLY A 49 -1.59 13.06 -13.94
N ASN A 50 -1.26 11.91 -14.52
CA ASN A 50 -2.00 10.68 -14.30
C ASN A 50 -1.85 10.21 -12.85
N THR A 51 -2.96 10.21 -12.11
CA THR A 51 -3.01 9.94 -10.67
C THR A 51 -3.88 8.73 -10.41
N TRP A 52 -3.41 7.82 -9.57
CA TRP A 52 -4.19 6.67 -9.14
C TRP A 52 -5.19 7.09 -8.06
N VAL A 53 -6.46 6.75 -8.26
CA VAL A 53 -7.52 6.91 -7.26
C VAL A 53 -7.87 5.51 -6.76
N SER A 54 -7.68 5.27 -5.47
CA SER A 54 -7.97 3.96 -4.85
C SER A 54 -9.32 3.96 -4.15
N ASP A 55 -10.08 2.89 -4.33
CA ASP A 55 -11.35 2.62 -3.62
C ASP A 55 -11.14 1.85 -2.30
N TYR A 56 -9.89 1.52 -1.95
CA TYR A 56 -9.56 0.99 -0.64
C TYR A 56 -9.54 2.13 0.40
N SER A 57 -10.21 1.96 1.54
CA SER A 57 -10.23 2.98 2.61
C SER A 57 -8.84 3.35 3.13
N TRP A 58 -7.90 2.41 3.05
CA TRP A 58 -6.49 2.60 3.41
C TRP A 58 -5.62 3.12 2.27
N GLY A 59 -6.15 3.23 1.05
CA GLY A 59 -5.40 3.50 -0.17
C GLY A 59 -4.69 4.86 -0.19
N TRP A 60 -5.18 5.83 0.59
CA TRP A 60 -4.58 7.15 0.71
C TRP A 60 -3.08 7.09 1.07
N ALA A 61 -2.64 6.09 1.84
CA ALA A 61 -1.24 5.99 2.23
C ALA A 61 -0.40 5.25 1.16
N PRO A 62 -0.67 3.96 0.87
CA PRO A 62 0.25 3.14 0.10
C PRO A 62 0.34 3.47 -1.39
N PHE A 63 -0.64 4.21 -1.93
CA PHE A 63 -0.65 4.63 -3.34
C PHE A 63 -0.07 6.02 -3.56
N HIS A 64 0.20 6.78 -2.49
CA HIS A 64 0.70 8.16 -2.58
C HIS A 64 1.98 8.40 -1.78
N TYR A 65 2.34 7.48 -0.90
CA TYR A 65 3.56 7.51 -0.09
C TYR A 65 4.25 6.15 -0.16
N GLY A 66 5.58 6.13 -0.01
CA GLY A 66 6.35 4.89 0.01
C GLY A 66 6.41 4.16 -1.35
N ARG A 67 6.61 2.84 -1.31
CA ARG A 67 6.67 2.01 -2.52
C ARG A 67 6.17 0.59 -2.29
N TRP A 68 5.62 -0.01 -3.33
CA TRP A 68 5.27 -1.42 -3.36
C TRP A 68 6.48 -2.28 -3.74
N TYR A 69 6.60 -3.45 -3.12
CA TYR A 69 7.49 -4.53 -3.53
C TYR A 69 6.73 -5.85 -3.50
N TYR A 70 7.13 -6.78 -4.37
CA TYR A 70 6.58 -8.13 -4.36
C TYR A 70 7.48 -9.03 -3.52
N ASP A 71 6.90 -9.63 -2.49
CA ASP A 71 7.54 -10.63 -1.65
C ASP A 71 7.08 -12.02 -2.08
N ASP A 72 8.03 -12.95 -2.24
CA ASP A 72 7.70 -14.31 -2.70
C ASP A 72 6.83 -15.09 -1.70
N TYR A 73 6.88 -14.75 -0.41
CA TYR A 73 6.11 -15.43 0.63
C TYR A 73 4.83 -14.67 1.00
N TYR A 74 4.89 -13.34 1.09
CA TYR A 74 3.76 -12.53 1.54
C TYR A 74 2.94 -11.88 0.42
N GLY A 75 3.42 -11.91 -0.83
CA GLY A 75 2.83 -11.19 -1.96
C GLY A 75 3.18 -9.70 -1.93
N TRP A 76 2.28 -8.85 -2.43
CA TRP A 76 2.50 -7.41 -2.44
C TRP A 76 2.60 -6.84 -1.02
N ALA A 77 3.71 -6.14 -0.76
CA ALA A 77 4.01 -5.51 0.51
C ALA A 77 4.45 -4.06 0.28
N TRP A 78 4.05 -3.18 1.18
CA TRP A 78 4.33 -1.76 1.12
C TRP A 78 5.45 -1.38 2.09
N ILE A 79 6.41 -0.62 1.57
CA ILE A 79 7.51 -0.02 2.32
C ILE A 79 7.15 1.46 2.53
N PRO A 80 6.99 1.92 3.79
CA PRO A 80 6.70 3.31 4.09
C PRO A 80 7.75 4.30 3.59
#